data_AF-A0A1Y2MY26-F1
#
_entry.id   AF-A0A1Y2MY26-F1
#
_cell.length_a   1.000
_cell.length_b   1.000
_cell.length_c   1.000
_cell.angle_alpha   90.00
_cell.angle_beta   90.00
_cell.angle_gamma   90.00
#
_symmetry.space_group_name_H-M   'P 1'
#
loop_
_entity.id
_entity.type
_entity.pdbx_description
1 polymer ?
#
loop_
_entity_poly.entity_id
_entity_poly.type
_entity_poly.pdbx_seq_one_letter_code
_entity_poly.pdbx_strand_id
1 'polypeptide(L)' 'MTAAPLHPGSDDAEHLRYALRHVLAGLALPAQRWQILAHATDWGAPASLRQRLAALPEGTYRSYEAIVAAALAALRR' A
#
# COMPACT_ATOMS: atom_id res chain seq x y z
N MET A 1 7.13 35.06 -1.22
CA MET A 1 7.35 33.61 -1.02
C MET A 1 6.05 32.92 -1.40
N THR A 2 5.92 32.47 -2.64
CA THR A 2 4.71 31.83 -3.14
C THR A 2 4.78 30.36 -2.73
N ALA A 3 3.89 29.91 -1.84
CA ALA A 3 3.74 28.50 -1.53
C ALA A 3 3.42 27.76 -2.83
N ALA A 4 4.27 26.81 -3.21
CA ALA A 4 4.00 25.91 -4.31
C ALA A 4 2.68 25.17 -4.05
N PRO A 5 1.86 24.90 -5.07
CA PRO A 5 0.66 24.10 -4.89
C PRO A 5 1.08 22.75 -4.28
N LEU A 6 0.47 22.38 -3.16
CA LEU A 6 0.55 21.04 -2.60
C LEU A 6 0.17 20.08 -3.73
N HIS A 7 1.13 19.27 -4.21
CA HIS A 7 0.84 18.28 -5.24
C HIS A 7 -0.06 17.22 -4.58
N PRO A 8 -1.37 17.16 -4.88
CA PRO A 8 -2.30 16.29 -4.16
C PRO A 8 -1.86 14.82 -4.20
N GLY A 9 -1.23 14.39 -5.30
CA GLY A 9 -0.68 13.03 -5.41
C GLY A 9 0.50 12.71 -4.49
N SER A 10 1.17 13.72 -3.90
CA SER A 10 2.23 13.51 -2.90
C SER A 10 1.63 13.26 -1.51
N ASP A 11 0.60 14.04 -1.14
CA ASP A 11 -0.15 13.82 0.09
C ASP A 11 -0.84 12.44 0.09
N ASP A 12 -1.46 12.05 -1.03
CA ASP A 12 -2.06 10.73 -1.19
C ASP A 12 -1.04 9.59 -1.07
N ALA A 13 0.14 9.77 -1.65
CA ALA A 13 1.21 8.78 -1.62
C ALA A 13 1.77 8.59 -0.21
N GLU A 14 1.97 9.70 0.52
CA GLU A 14 2.46 9.66 1.89
C GLU A 14 1.43 9.05 2.85
N HIS A 15 0.16 9.42 2.68
CA HIS A 15 -0.95 8.84 3.45
C HIS A 15 -1.08 7.34 3.19
N LEU A 16 -0.98 6.89 1.93
CA LEU A 16 -0.98 5.46 1.60
C LEU A 16 0.20 4.72 2.23
N ARG A 17 1.40 5.31 2.16
CA ARG A 17 2.60 4.70 2.77
C ARG A 17 2.46 4.60 4.29
N TYR A 18 1.91 5.61 4.93
CA TYR A 18 1.64 5.61 6.37
C TYR A 18 0.64 4.50 6.75
N ALA A 19 -0.45 4.37 5.99
CA ALA A 19 -1.46 3.34 6.22
C ALA A 19 -0.88 1.93 6.04
N LEU A 20 -0.13 1.68 4.95
CA LEU A 20 0.51 0.40 4.68
C LEU A 20 1.49 -0.01 5.79
N ARG A 21 2.23 0.95 6.36
CA ARG A 21 3.17 0.67 7.44
C ARG A 21 2.48 0.09 8.68
N HIS A 22 1.28 0.58 9.00
CA HIS A 22 0.51 0.12 10.16
C HIS A 22 -0.19 -1.20 9.87
N VAL A 23 -0.88 -1.29 8.73
CA VAL A 23 -1.65 -2.47 8.36
C VAL A 23 -0.76 -3.69 8.16
N LEU A 24 0.42 -3.51 7.56
CA LEU A 24 1.35 -4.61 7.27
C LEU A 24 2.39 -4.81 8.38
N ALA A 25 2.23 -4.14 9.52
CA ALA A 25 3.10 -4.37 10.67
C ALA A 25 3.03 -5.84 11.09
N GLY A 26 4.20 -6.47 11.25
CA GLY A 26 4.31 -7.87 11.64
C GLY A 26 4.10 -8.89 10.50
N LEU A 27 3.80 -8.45 9.27
CA LEU A 27 3.73 -9.37 8.13
C LEU A 27 5.12 -9.96 7.84
N ALA A 28 5.23 -11.29 7.86
CA ALA A 28 6.45 -11.99 7.48
C ALA A 28 6.69 -11.87 5.97
N LEU A 29 7.90 -11.46 5.59
CA LEU A 29 8.33 -11.34 4.20
C LEU A 29 9.40 -12.40 3.89
N PRO A 30 9.44 -12.96 2.66
CA PRO A 30 8.59 -12.64 1.50
C PRO A 30 7.14 -13.13 1.64
N ALA A 31 6.19 -12.38 1.09
CA ALA A 31 4.76 -12.70 1.15
C ALA A 31 4.11 -12.69 -0.25
N GLN A 32 3.19 -13.61 -0.49
CA GLN A 32 2.36 -13.62 -1.70
C GLN A 32 1.25 -12.56 -1.60
N ARG A 33 0.70 -12.11 -2.75
CA ARG A 33 -0.42 -11.14 -2.79
C ARG A 33 -1.58 -11.54 -1.88
N TRP A 34 -1.98 -12.82 -1.92
CA TRP A 34 -3.07 -13.32 -1.08
C TRP A 34 -2.74 -13.26 0.42
N GLN A 35 -1.47 -13.45 0.82
CA GLN A 35 -1.04 -13.32 2.22
C GLN A 35 -1.11 -11.87 2.69
N ILE A 36 -0.70 -10.92 1.83
CA ILE A 36 -0.82 -9.48 2.12
C ILE A 36 -2.29 -9.10 2.29
N LEU A 37 -3.17 -9.57 1.40
CA LEU A 37 -4.61 -9.28 1.47
C LEU A 37 -5.27 -9.93 2.70
N ALA A 38 -4.90 -11.16 3.03
CA ALA A 38 -5.37 -11.86 4.23
C ALA A 38 -4.95 -11.13 5.50
N HIS A 39 -3.66 -10.77 5.62
CA HIS A 39 -3.13 -9.99 6.75
C HIS A 39 -3.83 -8.65 6.90
N ALA A 40 -4.01 -7.91 5.81
CA ALA A 40 -4.73 -6.63 5.84
C ALA A 40 -6.21 -6.80 6.22
N THR A 41 -6.83 -7.91 5.84
CA THR A 41 -8.22 -8.22 6.22
C THR A 41 -8.32 -8.57 7.70
N ASP A 42 -7.40 -9.39 8.21
CA ASP A 42 -7.33 -9.76 9.62
C ASP A 42 -7.05 -8.54 10.53
N TRP A 43 -6.18 -7.63 10.08
CA TRP A 43 -5.91 -6.37 10.76
C TRP A 43 -7.15 -5.43 10.78
N GLY A 44 -8.13 -5.63 9.90
CA GLY A 44 -9.31 -4.77 9.78
C GLY A 44 -9.12 -3.55 8.87
N ALA A 45 -8.27 -3.66 7.84
CA ALA A 45 -8.00 -2.55 6.93
C ALA A 45 -9.26 -2.04 6.21
N PRO A 46 -9.36 -0.71 5.97
CA PRO A 46 -10.51 -0.12 5.29
C PRO A 46 -10.69 -0.71 3.88
N ALA A 47 -11.94 -0.76 3.42
CA ALA A 47 -12.31 -1.39 2.15
C ALA A 47 -11.52 -0.83 0.96
N SER A 48 -11.28 0.49 0.92
CA SER A 48 -10.47 1.15 -0.12
C SER A 48 -9.03 0.63 -0.16
N LEU A 49 -8.41 0.40 0.99
CA LEU A 49 -7.06 -0.14 1.08
C LEU A 49 -7.04 -1.63 0.69
N ARG A 50 -8.03 -2.42 1.12
CA ARG A 50 -8.15 -3.83 0.71
C ARG A 50 -8.38 -3.99 -0.79
N GLN A 51 -9.21 -3.15 -1.40
CA GLN A 51 -9.41 -3.12 -2.85
C GLN A 51 -8.10 -2.80 -3.58
N ARG A 52 -7.34 -1.83 -3.08
CA ARG A 52 -6.03 -1.47 -3.64
C ARG A 52 -5.02 -2.62 -3.54
N LEU A 53 -4.95 -3.29 -2.38
CA LEU A 53 -4.11 -4.47 -2.19
C LEU A 53 -4.56 -5.65 -3.06
N ALA A 54 -5.86 -5.81 -3.26
CA ALA A 54 -6.41 -6.84 -4.14
C ALA A 54 -6.03 -6.60 -5.62
N ALA A 55 -5.90 -5.33 -6.04
CA ALA A 55 -5.49 -4.95 -7.40
C ALA A 55 -3.98 -5.06 -7.67
N LEU A 56 -3.17 -5.39 -6.65
CA LEU A 56 -1.75 -5.62 -6.84
C LEU A 56 -1.52 -6.81 -7.80
N PRO A 57 -0.43 -6.80 -8.60
CA PRO A 57 -0.06 -7.96 -9.39
C PRO A 57 0.04 -9.23 -8.54
N GLU A 58 -0.43 -10.35 -9.09
CA GLU A 58 -0.15 -11.67 -8.53
C GLU A 58 1.36 -11.90 -8.42
N GLY A 59 1.78 -12.58 -7.36
CA GLY A 59 3.18 -12.91 -7.13
C GLY A 59 3.67 -12.67 -5.70
N THR A 60 4.99 -12.80 -5.55
CA THR A 60 5.69 -12.75 -4.28
C THR A 60 6.40 -11.42 -4.08
N TYR A 61 6.03 -10.72 -3.02
CA TYR A 61 6.62 -9.46 -2.61
C TYR A 61 7.73 -9.73 -1.59
N ARG A 62 8.98 -9.42 -1.97
CA ARG A 62 10.16 -9.72 -1.15
C ARG A 62 10.43 -8.70 -0.04
N SER A 63 9.86 -7.52 -0.15
CA SER A 63 10.10 -6.42 0.79
C SER A 63 8.84 -5.56 0.94
N TYR A 64 8.76 -4.86 2.06
CA TYR A 64 7.74 -3.83 2.29
C TYR A 64 7.76 -2.77 1.18
N GLU A 65 8.95 -2.32 0.78
CA GLU A 65 9.12 -1.32 -0.29
C GLU A 65 8.59 -1.81 -1.64
N ALA A 66 8.69 -3.11 -1.95
CA ALA A 66 8.09 -3.66 -3.17
C ALA A 66 6.56 -3.57 -3.16
N ILE A 67 5.93 -3.77 -1.99
CA ILE A 67 4.48 -3.63 -1.81
C ILE A 67 4.07 -2.16 -1.97
N VAL A 68 4.78 -1.24 -1.31
CA VAL A 68 4.54 0.21 -1.41
C VAL A 68 4.69 0.69 -2.86
N ALA A 69 5.77 0.30 -3.54
CA ALA A 69 6.00 0.67 -4.93
C ALA A 69 4.87 0.19 -5.85
N ALA A 70 4.41 -1.05 -5.68
CA ALA A 70 3.30 -1.59 -6.45
C ALA A 70 1.96 -0.88 -6.14
N ALA A 71 1.69 -0.56 -4.87
CA ALA A 71 0.48 0.13 -4.46
C ALA A 71 0.44 1.59 -4.94
N LEU A 72 1.59 2.27 -4.97
CA LEU A 72 1.75 3.63 -5.52
C LEU A 72 1.68 3.64 -7.05
N ALA A 73 2.24 2.63 -7.73
CA ALA A 73 2.11 2.50 -9.18
C ALA A 73 0.63 2.36 -9.61
N ALA A 74 -0.21 1.76 -8.75
CA ALA A 74 -1.64 1.68 -8.97
C ALA A 74 -2.40 3.01 -8.75
N LEU A 75 -1.81 4.05 -8.14
CA LEU A 75 -2.40 5.41 -8.09
C LEU A 75 -2.31 6.15 -9.43
N ARG A 76 -1.33 5.79 -10.27
CA ARG A 76 -0.99 6.53 -11.49
C ARG A 76 -1.69 6.02 -12.74
N ARG A 77 -2.61 5.05 -12.59
CA ARG A 77 -3.37 4.45 -13.69
C ARG A 77 -4.79 4.97 -13.73
#